data_AF-A0A7C4FRG2-F1
#
_entry.id   AF-A0A7C4FRG2-F1
#
_cell.length_a   1.000
_cell.length_b   1.000
_cell.length_c   1.000
_cell.angle_alpha   90.00
_cell.angle_beta   90.00
_cell.angle_gamma   90.00
#
_symmetry.space_group_name_H-M   'P 1'
#
loop_
_entity.id
_entity.type
_entity.pdbx_description
1 polymer ?
#
loop_
_entity_poly.entity_id
_entity_poly.type
_entity_poly.pdbx_seq_one_letter_code
_entity_poly.pdbx_strand_id
1 'polypeptide(L)'
;MEDVTAILFIFLIAAIVILWTFSRSRRILENWAINNGYQILSANIRLFRQGPFFLTTSKNQVVYYVTIQTPEGIKKGWVRCGSWWWGILQDKAEVIWDK
;
A
#
# COMPACT_ATOMS: atom_id res chain seq x y z
N MET A 1 -19.54 -28.54 -15.90
CA MET A 1 -19.41 -27.29 -16.71
C MET A 1 -19.70 -26.07 -15.85
N GLU A 2 -20.73 -26.14 -14.99
CA GLU A 2 -21.10 -25.09 -14.02
C GLU A 2 -20.01 -24.80 -12.96
N ASP A 3 -19.29 -25.81 -12.47
CA ASP A 3 -18.21 -25.58 -11.49
C ASP A 3 -17.03 -24.79 -12.08
N VAL A 4 -16.70 -25.04 -13.35
CA VAL A 4 -15.58 -24.36 -14.03
C VAL A 4 -15.90 -22.89 -14.25
N THR A 5 -17.14 -22.57 -14.66
CA THR A 5 -17.56 -21.17 -14.82
C THR A 5 -17.59 -20.45 -13.47
N ALA A 6 -18.06 -21.09 -12.40
CA ALA A 6 -18.04 -20.52 -11.05
C ALA A 6 -16.61 -20.24 -10.56
N ILE A 7 -15.69 -21.19 -10.75
CA ILE A 7 -14.27 -21.03 -10.40
C ILE A 7 -13.64 -19.85 -11.17
N LEU A 8 -13.88 -19.76 -12.48
CA LEU A 8 -13.39 -18.64 -13.30
C LEU A 8 -13.93 -17.29 -12.82
N PHE A 9 -15.20 -17.24 -12.42
CA PHE A 9 -15.83 -16.03 -11.90
C PHE A 9 -15.20 -15.60 -10.57
N ILE A 10 -14.90 -16.55 -9.68
CA ILE A 10 -14.21 -16.28 -8.41
C ILE A 10 -12.82 -15.70 -8.66
N PHE A 11 -12.04 -16.28 -9.57
CA PHE A 11 -10.71 -15.75 -9.93
C PHE A 11 -10.79 -14.36 -10.56
N LEU A 12 -11.80 -14.11 -11.40
CA LEU A 12 -12.03 -12.80 -12.01
C LEU A 12 -12.34 -11.74 -10.93
N ILE A 13 -13.25 -12.04 -10.01
CA ILE A 13 -13.58 -11.14 -8.89
C ILE A 13 -12.34 -10.88 -8.03
N ALA A 14 -11.60 -11.93 -7.68
CA ALA A 14 -10.38 -11.78 -6.89
C ALA A 14 -9.35 -10.89 -7.59
N ALA A 15 -9.13 -11.05 -8.89
CA ALA A 15 -8.24 -10.21 -9.67
C ALA A 15 -8.67 -8.74 -9.66
N ILE A 16 -9.97 -8.46 -9.85
CA ILE A 16 -10.52 -7.10 -9.81
C ILE A 16 -10.30 -6.47 -8.43
N VAL A 17 -10.58 -7.20 -7.35
CA VAL A 17 -10.38 -6.70 -5.97
C VAL A 17 -8.92 -6.40 -5.70
N ILE A 18 -8.00 -7.27 -6.15
CA ILE A 18 -6.56 -7.07 -6.01
C ILE A 18 -6.10 -5.80 -6.76
N LEU A 19 -6.51 -5.64 -8.02
CA LEU A 19 -6.18 -4.47 -8.83
C LEU A 19 -6.73 -3.18 -8.22
N TRP A 20 -7.97 -3.20 -7.75
CA TRP A 20 -8.59 -2.07 -7.07
C TRP A 20 -7.84 -1.70 -5.78
N THR A 21 -7.40 -2.71 -5.02
CA THR A 21 -6.65 -2.51 -3.77
C THR A 21 -5.33 -1.80 -4.03
N PHE A 22 -4.57 -2.23 -5.04
CA PHE A 22 -3.31 -1.58 -5.41
C PHE A 22 -3.49 -0.16 -5.95
N SER A 23 -4.53 0.08 -6.75
CA SER A 23 -4.85 1.41 -7.24
C SER A 23 -5.21 2.36 -6.08
N ARG A 24 -6.06 1.90 -5.16
CA ARG A 24 -6.46 2.67 -3.97
C ARG A 24 -5.27 2.95 -3.05
N SER A 25 -4.41 1.96 -2.78
CA SER A 25 -3.24 2.15 -1.92
C SER A 25 -2.23 3.12 -2.53
N ARG A 26 -2.07 3.10 -3.86
CA ARG A 26 -1.20 4.05 -4.56
C ARG A 26 -1.70 5.49 -4.39
N ARG A 27 -3.01 5.71 -4.52
CA ARG A 27 -3.63 7.02 -4.29
C ARG A 27 -3.44 7.52 -2.86
N ILE A 28 -3.57 6.64 -1.85
CA ILE A 28 -3.29 6.98 -0.45
C ILE A 28 -1.86 7.47 -0.29
N LEU A 29 -0.90 6.74 -0.86
CA LEU A 29 0.51 7.09 -0.79
C LEU A 29 0.82 8.44 -1.44
N GLU A 30 0.26 8.70 -2.63
CA GLU A 30 0.45 9.95 -3.35
C GLU A 30 -0.16 11.14 -2.59
N ASN A 31 -1.39 10.99 -2.09
CA ASN A 31 -2.03 12.02 -1.26
C ASN A 31 -1.22 12.29 0.01
N TRP A 32 -0.69 11.26 0.67
CA TRP A 32 0.18 11.42 1.82
C TRP A 32 1.43 12.23 1.47
N ALA A 33 2.10 11.94 0.34
CA ALA A 33 3.28 12.68 -0.07
C ALA A 33 2.96 14.15 -0.40
N ILE A 34 1.88 14.40 -1.16
CA ILE A 34 1.42 15.75 -1.52
C ILE A 34 1.13 16.58 -0.26
N ASN A 35 0.38 16.01 0.69
CA ASN A 35 -0.01 16.70 1.93
C ASN A 35 1.19 17.06 2.82
N ASN A 36 2.32 16.37 2.67
CA ASN A 36 3.55 16.65 3.40
C ASN A 36 4.59 17.45 2.59
N GLY A 37 4.27 17.84 1.35
CA GLY A 37 5.21 18.53 0.47
C GLY A 37 6.38 17.65 0.01
N TYR A 38 6.18 16.34 -0.04
CA TYR A 38 7.20 15.37 -0.45
C TYR A 38 7.05 15.00 -1.92
N GLN A 39 8.19 14.76 -2.57
CA GLN A 39 8.22 14.15 -3.91
C GLN A 39 8.64 12.68 -3.80
N ILE A 40 7.80 11.76 -4.27
CA ILE A 40 8.13 10.34 -4.31
C ILE A 40 9.08 10.08 -5.48
N LEU A 41 10.32 9.70 -5.18
CA LEU A 41 11.33 9.31 -6.17
C LEU A 41 11.20 7.82 -6.53
N SER A 42 10.84 6.98 -5.56
CA SER A 42 10.61 5.56 -5.76
C SER A 42 9.60 5.04 -4.74
N ALA A 43 8.75 4.10 -5.15
CA ALA A 43 7.79 3.43 -4.27
C ALA A 43 7.67 1.96 -4.67
N ASN A 44 8.20 1.07 -3.83
CA ASN A 44 8.23 -0.37 -4.07
C ASN A 44 7.23 -1.08 -3.16
N ILE A 45 6.30 -1.83 -3.73
CA ILE A 45 5.35 -2.64 -2.96
C ILE A 45 6.10 -3.80 -2.31
N ARG A 46 5.84 -4.02 -1.01
CA ARG A 46 6.46 -5.09 -0.23
C ARG A 46 5.37 -5.98 0.36
N LEU A 47 5.04 -7.06 -0.34
CA LEU A 47 3.99 -8.00 0.09
C LEU A 47 4.44 -8.94 1.22
N PHE A 48 5.69 -9.43 1.18
CA PHE A 48 6.20 -10.43 2.12
C PHE A 48 7.24 -9.89 3.12
N ARG A 49 8.07 -8.93 2.70
CA ARG A 49 9.10 -8.28 3.53
C ARG A 49 8.67 -6.87 3.89
N GLN A 50 7.64 -6.76 4.73
CA GLN A 50 6.99 -5.50 5.14
C GLN A 50 7.80 -4.68 6.17
N GLY A 51 9.04 -5.09 6.44
CA GLY A 51 9.97 -4.40 7.33
C GLY A 51 9.41 -4.27 8.76
N PRO A 52 9.43 -3.07 9.35
CA PRO A 52 8.97 -2.85 10.74
C PRO A 52 7.47 -3.12 10.93
N PHE A 53 6.69 -3.21 9.85
CA PHE A 53 5.26 -3.53 9.92
C PHE A 53 4.97 -5.04 9.95
N PHE A 54 5.99 -5.91 9.86
CA PHE A 54 5.80 -7.37 9.73
C PHE A 54 4.86 -8.00 10.78
N LEU A 55 4.87 -7.49 12.02
CA LEU A 55 4.03 -8.01 13.12
C LEU A 55 2.68 -7.28 13.28
N THR A 56 2.45 -6.18 12.56
CA THR A 56 1.26 -5.31 12.78
C THR A 56 0.42 -5.09 11.52
N THR A 57 0.81 -5.64 10.37
CA THR A 57 0.04 -5.51 9.12
C THR A 57 -1.12 -6.50 9.10
N SER A 58 -2.35 -6.00 8.91
CA SER A 58 -3.52 -6.84 8.64
C SER A 58 -3.61 -7.20 7.15
N LYS A 59 -4.38 -8.26 6.80
CA LYS A 59 -4.50 -8.78 5.42
C LYS A 59 -4.93 -7.75 4.36
N ASN A 60 -5.43 -6.58 4.76
CA ASN A 60 -5.99 -5.55 3.88
C ASN A 60 -5.15 -4.26 3.80
N GLN A 61 -3.87 -4.31 4.18
CA GLN A 61 -2.97 -3.16 4.13
C GLN A 61 -1.85 -3.40 3.11
N VAL A 62 -1.49 -2.34 2.37
CA VAL A 62 -0.38 -2.37 1.42
C VAL A 62 0.78 -1.56 1.99
N VAL A 63 1.95 -2.18 2.06
CA VAL A 63 3.18 -1.54 2.53
C VAL A 63 4.07 -1.20 1.35
N TYR A 64 4.52 0.04 1.31
CA TYR A 64 5.52 0.54 0.38
C TYR A 64 6.82 0.79 1.11
N TYR A 65 7.93 0.48 0.45
CA TYR A 65 9.22 1.06 0.79
C TYR A 65 9.49 2.19 -0.19
N VAL A 66 9.61 3.40 0.33
CA VAL A 66 9.69 4.63 -0.46
C VAL A 66 11.06 5.27 -0.34
N THR A 67 11.44 5.97 -1.40
CA THR A 67 12.48 6.99 -1.39
C THR A 67 11.79 8.29 -1.77
N ILE A 68 11.90 9.31 -0.92
CA ILE A 68 11.29 10.61 -1.14
C ILE A 68 12.34 11.72 -1.09
N GLN A 69 12.08 12.81 -1.80
CA GLN A 69 12.77 14.07 -1.63
C GLN A 69 11.98 14.93 -0.66
N THR A 70 12.66 15.42 0.38
CA THR A 70 12.17 16.42 1.32
C THR A 70 13.00 17.71 1.19
N PRO A 71 12.56 18.84 1.77
CA PRO A 71 13.37 20.05 1.83
C PRO A 71 14.75 19.83 2.52
N GLU A 72 14.83 18.88 3.44
CA GLU A 72 16.05 18.54 4.20
C GLU A 72 16.96 17.56 3.44
N GLY A 73 16.50 16.99 2.32
CA GLY A 73 17.24 15.98 1.55
C GLY A 73 16.42 14.73 1.25
N ILE A 74 17.12 13.68 0.78
CA ILE A 74 16.50 12.40 0.43
C ILE A 74 16.26 11.58 1.70
N LYS A 75 15.04 11.07 1.89
CA LYS A 75 14.68 10.15 2.96
C LYS A 75 14.17 8.83 2.41
N LYS A 76 14.46 7.73 3.11
CA LYS A 76 13.96 6.39 2.81
C LYS A 76 13.21 5.84 4.00
N GLY A 77 12.16 5.08 3.73
CA GLY A 77 11.36 4.52 4.80
C GLY A 77 10.18 3.69 4.31
N TRP A 78 9.42 3.21 5.28
CA TRP A 78 8.28 2.33 5.10
C TRP A 78 7.00 3.13 5.26
N VAL A 79 6.08 2.98 4.32
CA VAL A 79 4.75 3.60 4.36
C VAL A 79 3.69 2.52 4.27
N ARG A 80 2.89 2.39 5.31
CA ARG A 80 1.72 1.51 5.34
C ARG A 80 0.48 2.31 4.97
N CYS A 81 -0.21 1.88 3.93
CA CYS A 81 -1.46 2.49 3.47
C CYS A 81 -2.67 1.71 4.00
N GLY A 82 -3.64 2.45 4.55
CA GLY A 82 -4.85 1.93 5.16
C GLY A 82 -4.78 1.84 6.69
N SER A 83 -5.93 1.72 7.34
CA SER A 83 -6.03 1.58 8.79
C SER A 83 -6.12 0.12 9.22
N TRP A 84 -5.81 -0.15 10.49
CA TRP A 84 -5.85 -1.50 11.06
C TRP A 84 -7.23 -2.16 10.91
N TRP A 85 -8.30 -1.40 11.21
CA TRP A 85 -9.67 -1.89 11.26
C TRP A 85 -10.42 -1.79 9.92
N TRP A 86 -10.17 -0.75 9.12
CA TRP A 86 -10.88 -0.50 7.86
C TRP A 86 -10.02 -0.71 6.61
N GLY A 87 -8.75 -1.09 6.77
CA GLY A 87 -7.81 -1.29 5.65
C GLY A 87 -7.70 -0.04 4.78
N ILE A 88 -7.59 -0.24 3.48
CA ILE A 88 -7.51 0.81 2.44
C ILE A 88 -8.79 1.62 2.23
N LEU A 89 -9.89 1.33 2.94
CA LEU A 89 -11.10 2.14 2.86
C LEU A 89 -10.87 3.53 3.48
N GLN A 90 -10.02 3.58 4.50
CA GLN A 90 -9.62 4.81 5.15
C GLN A 90 -8.32 5.36 4.55
N ASP A 91 -8.33 6.64 4.20
CA ASP A 91 -7.17 7.37 3.66
C ASP A 91 -6.17 7.70 4.78
N LYS A 92 -5.59 6.65 5.39
CA LYS A 92 -4.56 6.74 6.43
C LYS A 92 -3.24 6.20 5.89
N ALA A 93 -2.16 6.95 6.11
CA ALA A 93 -0.80 6.50 5.86
C ALA A 93 0.00 6.56 7.16
N GLU A 94 0.73 5.50 7.48
CA GLU A 94 1.62 5.42 8.63
C GLU A 94 3.05 5.19 8.16
N VAL A 95 4.00 5.94 8.72
CA VAL A 95 5.37 6.04 8.20
C VAL A 95 6.38 5.70 9.28
N ILE A 96 7.38 4.91 8.89
CA ILE A 96 8.57 4.63 9.69
C ILE A 96 9.79 4.90 8.80
N TRP A 97 10.57 5.91 9.15
CA TRP A 97 11.81 6.26 8.43
C TRP A 97 12.95 5.32 8.82
N ASP A 98 13.85 5.08 7.88
CA ASP A 98 15.13 4.45 8.20
C ASP A 98 16.00 5.43 9.01
N LYS A 99 16.89 4.91 9.87
CA LYS A 99 17.84 5.71 10.65
C LYS A 99 18.95 6.28 9.79
#